data_AF-A0A1G9J9Q2-F1
#
_entry.id   AF-A0A1G9J9Q2-F1
#
_cell.length_a   1.000
_cell.length_b   1.000
_cell.length_c   1.000
_cell.angle_alpha   90.00
_cell.angle_beta   90.00
_cell.angle_gamma   90.00
#
_symmetry.space_group_name_H-M   'P 1'
#
loop_
_entity.id
_entity.type
_entity.pdbx_description
1 polymer ?
#
loop_
_entity_poly.entity_id
_entity_poly.type
_entity_poly.pdbx_seq_one_letter_code
_entity_poly.pdbx_strand_id
1 'polypeptide(L)'
;MKIKFKWQLGLLPILFVLVFGVFFSCSAAKATGDLVTKYKNVLILGNSITRHGPKRDIGWSGDWGMAASVRDSDYVHLLIKKFQAIEPNAVVRFRNINDFEKGYWNYNLSQLDDLKQSKPDLIILRLGENVEPGTMKANDFKKYYAGLISYLIADNPKAKILNACSFWKKEAVASEIKSVSEARGDQFVDLSALSKDSTNMAFGKFEHKGVAMHPSDKGMKAIAQKIWEALYKENRSSSVILGAYYFDGWAGLTPHLTPELANDFPERKPIWGWVTSKQDVIEDQIDLAANSGLSFFSFCWYFTTIGEFKDNPRNRALSFYLNAKNKEKLKFNLLVANHDNYIIGPQNWNYLCKYWINLFKNPQYVKVEGSPLLTFFSAPSLIKSFGSGEKVSAALKELRAMAKENGLPGVTVAICQNPDSKAFQMVAECGFDIATGYNYHEFGYEKNQPSVPIERLESGSVWVWNALRKSPLPIIPTITTNWDPRPWPIQYKNSPGYTGYSEKSVESSIKAVRKFMDDNPDEITKERFALVYAWNEYGEGAWLTPSKPLKKSLLTGVKNGLK
;
A
#
# COMPACT_ATOMS: atom_id res chain seq x y z
N MET A 1 17.09 38.74 58.19
CA MET A 1 17.67 40.09 58.04
C MET A 1 16.90 40.80 56.93
N LYS A 2 15.94 41.67 57.33
CA LYS A 2 15.81 43.09 56.95
C LYS A 2 15.69 43.36 55.43
N ILE A 3 14.75 44.10 54.82
CA ILE A 3 13.64 45.04 55.11
C ILE A 3 12.95 45.20 53.71
N LYS A 4 11.65 44.90 53.48
CA LYS A 4 10.41 45.71 53.57
C LYS A 4 10.29 47.01 52.72
N PHE A 5 9.08 47.17 52.14
CA PHE A 5 8.35 48.38 51.68
C PHE A 5 8.56 48.87 50.22
N LYS A 6 7.58 49.42 49.50
CA LYS A 6 6.26 50.02 49.82
C LYS A 6 5.37 50.07 48.54
N TRP A 7 4.06 50.11 48.76
CA TRP A 7 2.98 50.36 47.79
C TRP A 7 2.98 51.81 47.26
N GLN A 8 2.42 52.04 46.05
CA GLN A 8 1.50 53.16 45.81
C GLN A 8 0.67 53.01 44.53
N LEU A 9 -0.63 53.30 44.67
CA LEU A 9 -1.63 53.46 43.62
C LEU A 9 -1.42 54.76 42.83
N GLY A 10 -1.78 54.74 41.54
CA GLY A 10 -1.95 55.91 40.68
C GLY A 10 -3.18 55.76 39.76
N LEU A 11 -4.04 56.78 39.80
CA LEU A 11 -5.37 56.96 39.21
C LEU A 11 -5.55 56.74 37.68
N LEU A 12 -6.80 56.41 37.32
CA LEU A 12 -7.48 56.39 36.00
C LEU A 12 -7.29 57.67 35.15
N PRO A 13 -7.41 57.59 33.80
CA PRO A 13 -8.74 57.76 33.16
C PRO A 13 -9.04 56.89 31.93
N ILE A 14 -10.34 56.83 31.67
CA ILE A 14 -11.07 56.23 30.55
C ILE A 14 -10.51 56.69 29.18
N LEU A 15 -10.31 55.75 28.24
CA LEU A 15 -10.48 56.04 26.82
C LEU A 15 -11.00 54.81 26.07
N PHE A 16 -12.26 54.90 25.64
CA PHE A 16 -12.89 54.04 24.65
C PHE A 16 -12.21 54.29 23.30
N VAL A 17 -11.48 53.32 22.76
CA VAL A 17 -11.10 53.33 21.34
C VAL A 17 -11.35 51.94 20.77
N LEU A 18 -12.43 51.84 20.00
CA LEU A 18 -12.65 50.82 19.00
C LEU A 18 -11.48 50.82 18.02
N VAL A 19 -10.74 49.71 17.94
CA VAL A 19 -9.89 49.41 16.78
C VAL A 19 -10.25 48.03 16.26
N PHE A 20 -10.83 48.07 15.06
CA PHE A 20 -11.04 46.96 14.15
C PHE A 20 -9.69 46.39 13.66
N GLY A 21 -9.64 45.07 13.46
CA GLY A 21 -8.60 44.37 12.68
C GLY A 21 -7.35 44.01 13.49
N VAL A 22 -6.80 42.81 13.45
CA VAL A 22 -6.90 41.71 12.50
C VAL A 22 -6.68 40.44 13.30
N PHE A 23 -7.72 39.64 13.51
CA PHE A 23 -7.51 38.24 13.88
C PHE A 23 -6.93 37.57 12.63
N PHE A 24 -5.63 37.26 12.66
CA PHE A 24 -5.11 36.16 11.86
C PHE A 24 -5.83 34.91 12.36
N SER A 25 -6.98 34.64 11.74
CA SER A 25 -7.55 33.31 11.64
C SER A 25 -6.46 32.43 11.07
N CYS A 26 -5.72 31.78 11.95
CA CYS A 26 -4.97 30.59 11.60
C CYS A 26 -6.03 29.61 11.10
N SER A 27 -6.23 29.58 9.79
CA SER A 27 -6.96 28.51 9.13
C SER A 27 -6.20 27.24 9.48
N ALA A 28 -6.60 26.61 10.58
CA ALA A 28 -6.40 25.20 10.79
C ALA A 28 -6.94 24.55 9.52
N ALA A 29 -6.04 24.13 8.65
CA ALA A 29 -6.35 23.25 7.56
C ALA A 29 -7.07 22.08 8.22
N LYS A 30 -8.41 22.05 8.07
CA LYS A 30 -9.22 20.90 8.45
C LYS A 30 -8.52 19.70 7.82
N ALA A 31 -8.04 18.80 8.66
CA ALA A 31 -7.67 17.47 8.23
C ALA A 31 -8.90 16.90 7.52
N THR A 32 -8.90 16.93 6.20
CA THR A 32 -9.82 16.16 5.38
C THR A 32 -9.39 14.71 5.55
N GLY A 33 -9.88 14.08 6.62
CA GLY A 33 -10.00 12.64 6.60
C GLY A 33 -10.95 12.33 5.47
N ASP A 34 -10.44 11.80 4.36
CA ASP A 34 -11.26 11.37 3.24
C ASP A 34 -12.25 10.32 3.75
N LEU A 35 -13.48 10.76 3.99
CA LEU A 35 -14.56 9.89 4.40
C LEU A 35 -14.82 8.95 3.22
N VAL A 36 -14.48 7.67 3.39
CA VAL A 36 -14.84 6.59 2.45
C VAL A 36 -16.33 6.72 2.12
N THR A 37 -16.66 6.92 0.84
CA THR A 37 -18.04 7.09 0.37
C THR A 37 -18.87 5.88 0.75
N LYS A 38 -19.91 6.08 1.55
CA LYS A 38 -20.81 5.00 1.99
C LYS A 38 -22.07 4.99 1.15
N TYR A 39 -22.48 3.81 0.70
CA TYR A 39 -23.76 3.57 0.05
C TYR A 39 -24.61 2.68 0.95
N LYS A 40 -25.80 3.15 1.31
CA LYS A 40 -26.74 2.42 2.18
C LYS A 40 -27.70 1.57 1.38
N ASN A 41 -27.99 1.95 0.14
CA ASN A 41 -28.97 1.26 -0.69
C ASN A 41 -28.48 1.13 -2.14
N VAL A 42 -27.86 0.00 -2.43
CA VAL A 42 -27.27 -0.30 -3.73
C VAL A 42 -28.24 -1.13 -4.57
N LEU A 43 -28.44 -0.76 -5.83
CA LEU A 43 -29.19 -1.54 -6.81
C LEU A 43 -28.25 -2.05 -7.92
N ILE A 44 -28.24 -3.35 -8.17
CA ILE A 44 -27.45 -3.98 -9.24
C ILE A 44 -28.40 -4.62 -10.27
N LEU A 45 -28.44 -4.10 -11.49
CA LEU A 45 -29.23 -4.69 -12.57
C LEU A 45 -28.32 -5.27 -13.63
N GLY A 46 -28.66 -6.46 -14.11
CA GLY A 46 -27.93 -7.09 -15.21
C GLY A 46 -28.68 -8.29 -15.77
N ASN A 47 -27.97 -9.35 -16.13
CA ASN A 47 -28.53 -10.52 -16.82
C ASN A 47 -28.14 -11.84 -16.13
N SER A 48 -27.96 -12.92 -16.88
CA SER A 48 -27.60 -14.24 -16.33
C SER A 48 -26.30 -14.21 -15.52
N ILE A 49 -25.36 -13.32 -15.84
CA ILE A 49 -24.12 -13.13 -15.06
C ILE A 49 -24.43 -12.53 -13.68
N THR A 50 -25.50 -11.73 -13.55
CA THR A 50 -25.96 -11.14 -12.27
C THR A 50 -26.76 -12.12 -11.45
N ARG A 51 -27.72 -12.80 -12.06
CA ARG A 51 -28.52 -13.85 -11.43
C ARG A 51 -29.20 -14.69 -12.51
N HIS A 52 -29.14 -16.00 -12.40
CA HIS A 52 -29.98 -16.88 -13.20
C HIS A 52 -30.53 -18.00 -12.31
N GLY A 53 -31.84 -18.20 -12.34
CA GLY A 53 -32.48 -19.29 -11.59
C GLY A 53 -32.08 -20.67 -12.11
N PRO A 54 -32.36 -21.75 -11.36
CA PRO A 54 -31.97 -23.10 -11.77
C PRO A 54 -32.58 -23.48 -13.13
N LYS A 55 -31.78 -24.12 -13.99
CA LYS A 55 -32.21 -24.67 -15.28
C LYS A 55 -31.44 -25.97 -15.54
N ARG A 56 -32.02 -27.08 -15.09
CA ARG A 56 -31.37 -28.42 -15.09
C ARG A 56 -30.99 -28.90 -16.48
N ASP A 57 -31.78 -28.57 -17.50
CA ASP A 57 -31.54 -28.99 -18.90
C ASP A 57 -30.23 -28.46 -19.49
N ILE A 58 -29.63 -27.44 -18.88
CA ILE A 58 -28.32 -26.89 -19.28
C ILE A 58 -27.25 -27.12 -18.21
N GLY A 59 -27.50 -28.00 -17.25
CA GLY A 59 -26.56 -28.30 -16.16
C GLY A 59 -26.39 -27.16 -15.14
N TRP A 60 -27.37 -26.24 -15.04
CA TRP A 60 -27.32 -25.11 -14.10
C TRP A 60 -28.29 -25.33 -12.94
N SER A 61 -27.78 -25.34 -11.70
CA SER A 61 -28.56 -25.56 -10.47
C SER A 61 -28.58 -24.36 -9.52
N GLY A 62 -27.77 -23.34 -9.77
CA GLY A 62 -27.68 -22.16 -8.91
C GLY A 62 -28.84 -21.18 -9.08
N ASP A 63 -28.97 -20.27 -8.12
CA ASP A 63 -29.86 -19.10 -8.18
C ASP A 63 -29.09 -17.81 -7.89
N TRP A 64 -27.99 -17.65 -8.61
CA TRP A 64 -26.99 -16.59 -8.47
C TRP A 64 -26.31 -16.38 -9.84
N GLY A 65 -25.21 -15.63 -9.91
CA GLY A 65 -24.51 -15.40 -11.18
C GLY A 65 -24.11 -16.70 -11.90
N MET A 66 -24.58 -16.89 -13.14
CA MET A 66 -24.38 -18.14 -13.89
C MET A 66 -22.90 -18.48 -14.05
N ALA A 67 -22.57 -19.76 -13.83
CA ALA A 67 -21.24 -20.36 -13.86
C ALA A 67 -20.28 -20.02 -12.69
N ALA A 68 -20.70 -19.18 -11.73
CA ALA A 68 -20.03 -19.15 -10.43
C ALA A 68 -20.28 -20.48 -9.70
N SER A 69 -19.25 -21.05 -9.10
CA SER A 69 -19.29 -22.37 -8.46
C SER A 69 -20.24 -22.41 -7.25
N VAL A 70 -20.30 -21.31 -6.50
CA VAL A 70 -21.17 -21.10 -5.36
C VAL A 70 -21.67 -19.66 -5.34
N ARG A 71 -22.77 -19.41 -4.61
CA ARG A 71 -23.37 -18.09 -4.42
C ARG A 71 -22.35 -17.02 -4.04
N ASP A 72 -21.50 -17.34 -3.08
CA ASP A 72 -20.53 -16.43 -2.50
C ASP A 72 -19.34 -16.07 -3.42
N SER A 73 -19.23 -16.74 -4.57
CA SER A 73 -18.19 -16.52 -5.56
C SER A 73 -18.66 -15.70 -6.77
N ASP A 74 -19.95 -15.40 -6.89
CA ASP A 74 -20.42 -14.51 -7.95
C ASP A 74 -20.07 -13.04 -7.67
N TYR A 75 -20.07 -12.21 -8.72
CA TYR A 75 -19.64 -10.83 -8.57
C TYR A 75 -20.59 -9.99 -7.69
N VAL A 76 -21.88 -10.35 -7.64
CA VAL A 76 -22.89 -9.64 -6.86
C VAL A 76 -22.63 -9.82 -5.38
N HIS A 77 -22.47 -11.06 -4.92
CA HIS A 77 -22.23 -11.39 -3.51
C HIS A 77 -20.83 -10.96 -3.05
N LEU A 78 -19.85 -10.98 -3.96
CA LEU A 78 -18.55 -10.35 -3.70
C LEU A 78 -18.69 -8.84 -3.46
N LEU A 79 -19.49 -8.13 -4.27
CA LEU A 79 -19.77 -6.70 -4.06
C LEU A 79 -20.59 -6.47 -2.77
N ILE A 80 -21.57 -7.32 -2.46
CA ILE A 80 -22.34 -7.25 -1.21
C ILE A 80 -21.41 -7.27 0.00
N LYS A 81 -20.49 -8.25 0.06
CA LYS A 81 -19.48 -8.35 1.13
C LYS A 81 -18.64 -7.08 1.23
N LYS A 82 -18.23 -6.51 0.09
CA LYS A 82 -17.42 -5.28 0.04
C LYS A 82 -18.20 -4.03 0.52
N PHE A 83 -19.46 -3.85 0.10
CA PHE A 83 -20.29 -2.74 0.59
C PHE A 83 -20.57 -2.87 2.10
N GLN A 84 -20.92 -4.07 2.56
CA GLN A 84 -21.21 -4.33 3.97
C GLN A 84 -19.98 -4.22 4.88
N ALA A 85 -18.78 -4.39 4.34
CA ALA A 85 -17.55 -4.12 5.08
C ALA A 85 -17.36 -2.61 5.37
N ILE A 86 -17.92 -1.71 4.56
CA ILE A 86 -17.85 -0.24 4.75
C ILE A 86 -19.06 0.29 5.53
N GLU A 87 -20.24 -0.20 5.20
CA GLU A 87 -21.52 0.15 5.80
C GLU A 87 -22.25 -1.15 6.16
N PRO A 88 -22.11 -1.65 7.40
CA PRO A 88 -22.68 -2.95 7.80
C PRO A 88 -24.18 -3.08 7.58
N ASN A 89 -24.91 -1.96 7.53
CA ASN A 89 -26.35 -1.92 7.26
C ASN A 89 -26.70 -1.69 5.79
N ALA A 90 -25.73 -1.77 4.87
CA ALA A 90 -25.97 -1.59 3.45
C ALA A 90 -26.92 -2.68 2.93
N VAL A 91 -28.00 -2.23 2.30
CA VAL A 91 -28.95 -3.08 1.60
C VAL A 91 -28.56 -3.09 0.13
N VAL A 92 -28.32 -4.28 -0.42
CA VAL A 92 -28.01 -4.46 -1.83
C VAL A 92 -29.10 -5.29 -2.49
N ARG A 93 -29.84 -4.68 -3.41
CA ARG A 93 -30.85 -5.34 -4.24
C ARG A 93 -30.25 -5.64 -5.61
N PHE A 94 -30.61 -6.77 -6.19
CA PHE A 94 -30.18 -7.12 -7.53
C PHE A 94 -31.26 -7.85 -8.31
N ARG A 95 -31.32 -7.62 -9.62
CA ARG A 95 -32.33 -8.24 -10.51
C ARG A 95 -31.74 -8.51 -11.89
N ASN A 96 -32.13 -9.66 -12.44
CA ASN A 96 -31.92 -9.97 -13.84
C ASN A 96 -33.04 -9.29 -14.66
N ILE A 97 -32.64 -8.48 -15.62
CA ILE A 97 -33.49 -7.75 -16.57
C ILE A 97 -33.06 -8.04 -18.01
N ASN A 98 -32.67 -9.28 -18.32
CA ASN A 98 -32.22 -9.68 -19.66
C ASN A 98 -33.26 -9.38 -20.77
N ASP A 99 -34.54 -9.32 -20.43
CA ASP A 99 -35.62 -8.94 -21.33
C ASP A 99 -35.49 -7.48 -21.80
N PHE A 100 -34.91 -6.59 -20.98
CA PHE A 100 -34.54 -5.24 -21.40
C PHE A 100 -33.45 -5.29 -22.48
N GLU A 101 -32.41 -6.09 -22.30
CA GLU A 101 -31.33 -6.17 -23.30
C GLU A 101 -31.83 -6.68 -24.65
N LYS A 102 -32.75 -7.65 -24.65
CA LYS A 102 -33.32 -8.26 -25.86
C LYS A 102 -34.38 -7.40 -26.55
N GLY A 103 -35.06 -6.53 -25.81
CA GLY A 103 -36.26 -5.82 -26.28
C GLY A 103 -36.45 -4.44 -25.67
N TYR A 104 -35.36 -3.67 -25.49
CA TYR A 104 -35.36 -2.37 -24.79
C TYR A 104 -36.38 -1.37 -25.33
N TRP A 105 -36.74 -1.44 -26.61
CA TRP A 105 -37.71 -0.53 -27.24
C TRP A 105 -39.17 -0.75 -26.81
N ASN A 106 -39.50 -1.97 -26.35
CA ASN A 106 -40.82 -2.35 -25.89
C ASN A 106 -40.83 -2.77 -24.41
N TYR A 107 -39.72 -2.56 -23.69
CA TYR A 107 -39.61 -2.99 -22.31
C TYR A 107 -40.49 -2.15 -21.40
N ASN A 108 -41.42 -2.78 -20.70
CA ASN A 108 -42.27 -2.08 -19.74
C ASN A 108 -41.47 -1.73 -18.48
N LEU A 109 -41.14 -0.44 -18.30
CA LEU A 109 -40.36 0.02 -17.15
C LEU A 109 -41.11 -0.08 -15.80
N SER A 110 -42.45 -0.15 -15.79
CA SER A 110 -43.21 -0.24 -14.53
C SER A 110 -42.96 -1.53 -13.75
N GLN A 111 -42.45 -2.57 -14.40
CA GLN A 111 -42.01 -3.79 -13.70
C GLN A 111 -40.80 -3.57 -12.77
N LEU A 112 -40.18 -2.39 -12.83
CA LEU A 112 -39.08 -1.96 -11.97
C LEU A 112 -39.53 -0.97 -10.88
N ASP A 113 -40.84 -0.77 -10.70
CA ASP A 113 -41.38 0.19 -9.74
C ASP A 113 -40.91 -0.07 -8.32
N ASP A 114 -40.88 -1.32 -7.87
CA ASP A 114 -40.43 -1.68 -6.54
C ASP A 114 -38.94 -1.34 -6.32
N LEU A 115 -38.13 -1.43 -7.37
CA LEU A 115 -36.71 -1.10 -7.33
C LEU A 115 -36.47 0.41 -7.33
N LYS A 116 -37.22 1.15 -8.16
CA LYS A 116 -37.22 2.62 -8.18
C LYS A 116 -37.68 3.19 -6.82
N GLN A 117 -38.81 2.69 -6.31
CA GLN A 117 -39.39 3.09 -5.02
C GLN A 117 -38.50 2.77 -3.83
N SER A 118 -37.56 1.82 -3.99
CA SER A 118 -36.55 1.57 -2.96
C SER A 118 -35.60 2.75 -2.75
N LYS A 119 -35.54 3.72 -3.69
CA LYS A 119 -34.67 4.91 -3.64
C LYS A 119 -33.19 4.55 -3.46
N PRO A 120 -32.59 3.83 -4.41
CA PRO A 120 -31.16 3.50 -4.33
C PRO A 120 -30.31 4.77 -4.31
N ASP A 121 -29.21 4.76 -3.55
CA ASP A 121 -28.20 5.82 -3.57
C ASP A 121 -27.05 5.50 -4.54
N LEU A 122 -26.91 4.23 -4.94
CA LEU A 122 -26.06 3.76 -6.03
C LEU A 122 -26.81 2.77 -6.92
N ILE A 123 -26.71 2.94 -8.23
CA ILE A 123 -27.22 2.00 -9.23
C ILE A 123 -26.06 1.53 -10.11
N ILE A 124 -25.86 0.22 -10.18
CA ILE A 124 -24.89 -0.44 -11.04
C ILE A 124 -25.67 -1.14 -12.17
N LEU A 125 -25.54 -0.64 -13.40
CA LEU A 125 -26.11 -1.24 -14.59
C LEU A 125 -25.06 -2.06 -15.32
N ARG A 126 -25.15 -3.38 -15.20
CA ARG A 126 -24.23 -4.34 -15.80
C ARG A 126 -24.91 -5.02 -16.99
N LEU A 127 -24.90 -4.36 -18.14
CA LEU A 127 -25.71 -4.71 -19.31
C LEU A 127 -24.88 -4.62 -20.60
N GLY A 128 -25.33 -5.33 -21.63
CA GLY A 128 -24.83 -5.30 -23.00
C GLY A 128 -24.70 -6.68 -23.65
N GLU A 129 -24.77 -7.78 -22.88
CA GLU A 129 -24.58 -9.15 -23.38
C GLU A 129 -25.60 -9.53 -24.44
N ASN A 130 -26.87 -9.25 -24.18
CA ASN A 130 -27.98 -9.73 -25.00
C ASN A 130 -28.54 -8.64 -25.94
N VAL A 131 -27.85 -7.49 -26.04
CA VAL A 131 -28.20 -6.44 -27.00
C VAL A 131 -27.70 -6.85 -28.38
N GLU A 132 -28.61 -6.91 -29.35
CA GLU A 132 -28.30 -7.23 -30.73
C GLU A 132 -27.89 -5.96 -31.51
N PRO A 133 -26.65 -5.85 -32.03
CA PRO A 133 -26.15 -4.63 -32.65
C PRO A 133 -27.01 -4.10 -33.81
N GLY A 134 -27.61 -5.00 -34.59
CA GLY A 134 -28.48 -4.64 -35.72
C GLY A 134 -29.75 -3.89 -35.31
N THR A 135 -30.17 -3.99 -34.04
CA THR A 135 -31.36 -3.32 -33.52
C THR A 135 -31.09 -1.89 -33.05
N MET A 136 -29.84 -1.57 -32.66
CA MET A 136 -29.49 -0.35 -31.92
C MET A 136 -29.85 0.94 -32.65
N LYS A 137 -29.56 0.99 -33.96
CA LYS A 137 -29.87 2.15 -34.79
C LYS A 137 -31.37 2.28 -35.07
N ALA A 138 -32.03 1.16 -35.39
CA ALA A 138 -33.45 1.14 -35.73
C ALA A 138 -34.34 1.51 -34.54
N ASN A 139 -33.90 1.14 -33.34
CA ASN A 139 -34.65 1.26 -32.10
C ASN A 139 -34.04 2.28 -31.12
N ASP A 140 -33.09 3.11 -31.55
CA ASP A 140 -32.43 4.14 -30.75
C ASP A 140 -32.01 3.66 -29.34
N PHE A 141 -31.08 2.71 -29.29
CA PHE A 141 -30.66 2.08 -28.04
C PHE A 141 -30.22 3.10 -26.98
N LYS A 142 -29.47 4.14 -27.37
CA LYS A 142 -29.07 5.22 -26.44
C LYS A 142 -30.26 5.88 -25.74
N LYS A 143 -31.34 6.18 -26.47
CA LYS A 143 -32.56 6.78 -25.89
C LYS A 143 -33.18 5.86 -24.83
N TYR A 144 -33.35 4.58 -25.12
CA TYR A 144 -33.97 3.65 -24.17
C TYR A 144 -33.06 3.31 -22.99
N TYR A 145 -31.75 3.20 -23.20
CA TYR A 145 -30.78 3.01 -22.11
C TYR A 145 -30.75 4.22 -21.17
N ALA A 146 -30.71 5.45 -21.72
CA ALA A 146 -30.85 6.67 -20.92
C ALA A 146 -32.23 6.76 -20.23
N GLY A 147 -33.29 6.31 -20.91
CA GLY A 147 -34.64 6.24 -20.36
C GLY A 147 -34.75 5.29 -19.15
N LEU A 148 -34.10 4.13 -19.20
CA LEU A 148 -34.00 3.20 -18.08
C LEU A 148 -33.33 3.87 -16.87
N ILE A 149 -32.19 4.55 -17.07
CA ILE A 149 -31.48 5.23 -15.98
C ILE A 149 -32.38 6.32 -15.38
N SER A 150 -32.95 7.19 -16.22
CA SER A 150 -33.84 8.27 -15.78
C SER A 150 -35.07 7.75 -15.03
N TYR A 151 -35.60 6.59 -15.43
CA TYR A 151 -36.70 5.94 -14.73
C TYR A 151 -36.31 5.48 -13.33
N LEU A 152 -35.18 4.80 -13.19
CA LEU A 152 -34.74 4.23 -11.92
C LEU A 152 -34.36 5.30 -10.88
N ILE A 153 -33.89 6.46 -11.32
CA ILE A 153 -33.52 7.57 -10.43
C ILE A 153 -34.66 8.54 -10.14
N ALA A 154 -35.86 8.35 -10.71
CA ALA A 154 -36.92 9.35 -10.58
C ALA A 154 -37.30 9.63 -9.10
N ASP A 155 -37.27 8.61 -8.24
CA ASP A 155 -37.57 8.74 -6.81
C ASP A 155 -36.34 9.12 -5.95
N ASN A 156 -35.13 9.09 -6.54
CA ASN A 156 -33.90 9.64 -5.96
C ASN A 156 -32.95 10.18 -7.05
N PRO A 157 -33.16 11.43 -7.53
CA PRO A 157 -32.35 12.00 -8.62
C PRO A 157 -30.86 12.19 -8.30
N LYS A 158 -30.46 12.03 -7.02
CA LYS A 158 -29.07 12.13 -6.57
C LYS A 158 -28.32 10.79 -6.60
N ALA A 159 -29.00 9.70 -6.96
CA ALA A 159 -28.38 8.38 -7.04
C ALA A 159 -27.15 8.41 -7.96
N LYS A 160 -26.05 7.82 -7.50
CA LYS A 160 -24.86 7.62 -8.33
C LYS A 160 -25.10 6.48 -9.30
N ILE A 161 -24.62 6.63 -10.53
CA ILE A 161 -24.76 5.61 -11.58
C ILE A 161 -23.38 5.12 -12.00
N LEU A 162 -23.23 3.80 -12.07
CA LEU A 162 -22.10 3.14 -12.70
C LEU A 162 -22.61 2.19 -13.77
N ASN A 163 -22.23 2.45 -15.02
CA ASN A 163 -22.55 1.59 -16.15
C ASN A 163 -21.35 0.68 -16.45
N ALA A 164 -21.53 -0.64 -16.33
CA ALA A 164 -20.52 -1.64 -16.63
C ALA A 164 -20.94 -2.43 -17.88
N CYS A 165 -20.17 -2.30 -18.96
CA CYS A 165 -20.57 -2.89 -20.25
C CYS A 165 -20.35 -4.41 -20.31
N SER A 166 -20.55 -4.99 -21.50
CA SER A 166 -20.44 -6.43 -21.69
C SER A 166 -19.07 -7.00 -21.31
N PHE A 167 -19.07 -8.21 -20.73
CA PHE A 167 -17.88 -9.01 -20.39
C PHE A 167 -17.24 -9.56 -21.66
N TRP A 168 -18.08 -9.94 -22.62
CA TRP A 168 -17.62 -10.32 -23.95
C TRP A 168 -17.48 -9.08 -24.84
N LYS A 169 -16.66 -9.22 -25.89
CA LYS A 169 -16.36 -8.13 -26.80
C LYS A 169 -17.59 -7.75 -27.65
N LYS A 170 -18.30 -6.68 -27.25
CA LYS A 170 -19.39 -6.04 -28.00
C LYS A 170 -19.13 -4.54 -28.16
N GLU A 171 -18.17 -4.18 -29.00
CA GLU A 171 -17.66 -2.80 -29.14
C GLU A 171 -18.75 -1.77 -29.45
N ALA A 172 -19.67 -2.07 -30.39
CA ALA A 172 -20.76 -1.16 -30.73
C ALA A 172 -21.67 -0.86 -29.52
N VAL A 173 -22.08 -1.91 -28.80
CA VAL A 173 -22.93 -1.79 -27.60
C VAL A 173 -22.19 -1.02 -26.50
N ALA A 174 -20.93 -1.38 -26.23
CA ALA A 174 -20.11 -0.72 -25.23
C ALA A 174 -19.90 0.76 -25.54
N SER A 175 -19.70 1.11 -26.82
CA SER A 175 -19.56 2.50 -27.28
C SER A 175 -20.83 3.33 -27.04
N GLU A 176 -22.01 2.78 -27.27
CA GLU A 176 -23.26 3.49 -27.01
C GLU A 176 -23.55 3.65 -25.51
N ILE A 177 -23.31 2.61 -24.69
CA ILE A 177 -23.41 2.72 -23.22
C ILE A 177 -22.43 3.78 -22.70
N LYS A 178 -21.18 3.77 -23.20
CA LYS A 178 -20.17 4.77 -22.83
C LYS A 178 -20.62 6.18 -23.19
N SER A 179 -21.12 6.37 -24.41
CA SER A 179 -21.63 7.66 -24.87
C SER A 179 -22.79 8.19 -24.01
N VAL A 180 -23.74 7.32 -23.62
CA VAL A 180 -24.82 7.70 -22.69
C VAL A 180 -24.26 8.06 -21.31
N SER A 181 -23.29 7.29 -20.81
CA SER A 181 -22.66 7.53 -19.51
C SER A 181 -21.96 8.89 -19.46
N GLU A 182 -21.14 9.19 -20.47
CA GLU A 182 -20.41 10.45 -20.61
C GLU A 182 -21.36 11.65 -20.71
N ALA A 183 -22.42 11.55 -21.51
CA ALA A 183 -23.41 12.61 -21.67
C ALA A 183 -24.15 12.95 -20.36
N ARG A 184 -24.23 12.00 -19.42
CA ARG A 184 -24.90 12.14 -18.13
C ARG A 184 -23.95 12.47 -16.97
N GLY A 185 -22.64 12.37 -17.18
CA GLY A 185 -21.65 12.43 -16.10
C GLY A 185 -21.66 11.20 -15.19
N ASP A 186 -22.18 10.08 -15.68
CA ASP A 186 -22.22 8.80 -14.96
C ASP A 186 -20.86 8.07 -15.09
N GLN A 187 -20.51 7.21 -14.13
CA GLN A 187 -19.30 6.39 -14.23
C GLN A 187 -19.47 5.29 -15.28
N PHE A 188 -18.40 4.97 -16.00
CA PHE A 188 -18.38 3.90 -17.00
C PHE A 188 -17.22 2.93 -16.77
N VAL A 189 -17.49 1.63 -16.89
CA VAL A 189 -16.51 0.55 -16.75
C VAL A 189 -16.58 -0.39 -17.95
N ASP A 190 -15.45 -0.53 -18.65
CA ASP A 190 -15.29 -1.52 -19.70
C ASP A 190 -14.86 -2.88 -19.12
N LEU A 191 -15.71 -3.90 -19.30
CA LEU A 191 -15.46 -5.28 -18.88
C LEU A 191 -14.98 -6.18 -20.01
N SER A 192 -15.01 -5.72 -21.27
CA SER A 192 -14.81 -6.56 -22.45
C SER A 192 -13.42 -7.20 -22.52
N ALA A 193 -12.42 -6.51 -21.97
CA ALA A 193 -11.04 -7.00 -21.90
C ALA A 193 -10.91 -8.27 -21.04
N LEU A 194 -11.85 -8.52 -20.11
CA LEU A 194 -11.79 -9.70 -19.24
C LEU A 194 -11.97 -11.00 -20.02
N SER A 195 -12.78 -11.00 -21.10
CA SER A 195 -13.00 -12.18 -21.93
C SER A 195 -11.77 -12.61 -22.76
N LYS A 196 -10.72 -11.78 -22.86
CA LYS A 196 -9.47 -12.13 -23.55
C LYS A 196 -8.69 -13.22 -22.82
N ASP A 197 -8.81 -13.28 -21.50
CA ASP A 197 -8.23 -14.35 -20.69
C ASP A 197 -9.25 -15.49 -20.60
N SER A 198 -8.96 -16.60 -21.26
CA SER A 198 -9.87 -17.74 -21.31
C SER A 198 -10.15 -18.35 -19.94
N THR A 199 -9.25 -18.17 -18.98
CA THR A 199 -9.43 -18.66 -17.61
C THR A 199 -10.45 -17.86 -16.78
N ASN A 200 -10.86 -16.70 -17.29
CA ASN A 200 -12.01 -15.96 -16.73
C ASN A 200 -13.35 -16.60 -17.11
N MET A 201 -13.39 -17.57 -18.02
CA MET A 201 -14.59 -18.33 -18.37
C MET A 201 -14.58 -19.70 -17.71
N ALA A 202 -15.75 -20.30 -17.50
CA ALA A 202 -15.93 -21.59 -16.86
C ALA A 202 -15.70 -22.79 -17.82
N PHE A 203 -14.78 -22.65 -18.77
CA PHE A 203 -14.45 -23.72 -19.71
C PHE A 203 -13.95 -24.97 -18.99
N GLY A 204 -14.49 -26.13 -19.39
CA GLY A 204 -14.19 -27.42 -18.75
C GLY A 204 -14.87 -27.64 -17.39
N LYS A 205 -15.73 -26.72 -16.92
CA LYS A 205 -16.50 -26.87 -15.67
C LYS A 205 -17.96 -27.26 -15.89
N PHE A 206 -18.49 -26.98 -17.08
CA PHE A 206 -19.88 -27.29 -17.45
C PHE A 206 -19.90 -27.95 -18.83
N GLU A 207 -20.74 -28.98 -19.00
CA GLU A 207 -20.94 -29.64 -20.30
C GLU A 207 -21.64 -28.70 -21.30
N HIS A 208 -22.62 -27.95 -20.84
CA HIS A 208 -23.34 -27.00 -21.67
C HIS A 208 -22.45 -25.81 -22.03
N LYS A 209 -22.07 -25.69 -23.30
CA LYS A 209 -21.17 -24.63 -23.82
C LYS A 209 -21.64 -23.21 -23.45
N GLY A 210 -22.95 -22.98 -23.47
CA GLY A 210 -23.51 -21.68 -23.07
C GLY A 210 -23.22 -21.33 -21.62
N VAL A 211 -23.27 -22.30 -20.69
CA VAL A 211 -22.92 -22.06 -19.28
C VAL A 211 -21.40 -21.94 -19.15
N ALA A 212 -20.64 -22.81 -19.82
CA ALA A 212 -19.17 -22.80 -19.77
C ALA A 212 -18.54 -21.48 -20.25
N MET A 213 -19.18 -20.76 -21.18
CA MET A 213 -18.71 -19.44 -21.65
C MET A 213 -18.94 -18.30 -20.65
N HIS A 214 -19.78 -18.50 -19.63
CA HIS A 214 -19.99 -17.49 -18.59
C HIS A 214 -18.75 -17.34 -17.69
N PRO A 215 -18.64 -16.22 -16.96
CA PRO A 215 -17.50 -15.98 -16.08
C PRO A 215 -17.35 -17.08 -15.03
N SER A 216 -16.16 -17.68 -14.93
CA SER A 216 -15.77 -18.55 -13.81
C SER A 216 -15.67 -17.73 -12.51
N ASP A 217 -15.41 -18.38 -11.37
CA ASP A 217 -15.11 -17.66 -10.11
C ASP A 217 -14.01 -16.60 -10.28
N LYS A 218 -12.99 -16.89 -11.11
CA LYS A 218 -11.93 -15.93 -11.45
C LYS A 218 -12.51 -14.73 -12.22
N GLY A 219 -13.33 -14.99 -13.23
CA GLY A 219 -13.99 -13.95 -14.02
C GLY A 219 -14.97 -13.11 -13.19
N MET A 220 -15.77 -13.74 -12.33
CA MET A 220 -16.68 -13.08 -11.39
C MET A 220 -15.92 -12.16 -10.43
N LYS A 221 -14.81 -12.63 -9.87
CA LYS A 221 -13.91 -11.80 -9.04
C LYS A 221 -13.37 -10.61 -9.82
N ALA A 222 -12.96 -10.81 -11.06
CA ALA A 222 -12.44 -9.72 -11.91
C ALA A 222 -13.52 -8.67 -12.26
N ILE A 223 -14.77 -9.09 -12.50
CA ILE A 223 -15.90 -8.19 -12.71
C ILE A 223 -16.15 -7.36 -11.44
N ALA A 224 -16.25 -8.02 -10.28
CA ALA A 224 -16.45 -7.34 -8.99
C ALA A 224 -15.34 -6.33 -8.71
N GLN A 225 -14.08 -6.71 -8.98
CA GLN A 225 -12.92 -5.84 -8.80
C GLN A 225 -12.99 -4.60 -9.69
N LYS A 226 -13.24 -4.73 -10.99
CA LYS A 226 -13.33 -3.56 -11.90
C LYS A 226 -14.44 -2.59 -11.51
N ILE A 227 -15.60 -3.09 -11.10
CA ILE A 227 -16.70 -2.26 -10.62
C ILE A 227 -16.31 -1.57 -9.31
N TRP A 228 -15.73 -2.31 -8.37
CA TRP A 228 -15.32 -1.77 -7.07
C TRP A 228 -14.25 -0.68 -7.19
N GLU A 229 -13.24 -0.90 -8.03
CA GLU A 229 -12.21 0.08 -8.33
C GLU A 229 -12.83 1.36 -8.89
N ALA A 230 -13.73 1.29 -9.87
CA ALA A 230 -14.37 2.48 -10.41
C ALA A 230 -15.14 3.30 -9.35
N LEU A 231 -15.77 2.64 -8.38
CA LEU A 231 -16.49 3.30 -7.29
C LEU A 231 -15.58 3.94 -6.23
N TYR A 232 -14.43 3.32 -5.95
CA TYR A 232 -13.62 3.61 -4.75
C TYR A 232 -12.17 4.02 -5.03
N LYS A 233 -11.77 4.17 -6.30
CA LYS A 233 -10.42 4.63 -6.68
C LYS A 233 -10.11 6.05 -6.21
N GLU A 234 -11.08 6.81 -5.72
CA GLU A 234 -10.86 8.17 -5.19
C GLU A 234 -10.40 8.21 -3.71
N ASN A 235 -10.49 7.14 -2.92
CA ASN A 235 -10.21 7.20 -1.47
C ASN A 235 -9.13 6.22 -0.94
N ARG A 236 -8.21 5.76 -1.79
CA ARG A 236 -6.92 5.21 -1.34
C ARG A 236 -5.86 6.26 -1.71
N SER A 237 -5.00 6.66 -0.76
CA SER A 237 -3.81 7.48 -1.08
C SER A 237 -3.14 6.86 -2.31
N SER A 238 -3.22 7.49 -3.48
CA SER A 238 -2.59 6.95 -4.69
C SER A 238 -1.07 7.01 -4.59
N SER A 239 -0.55 7.87 -3.72
CA SER A 239 0.87 8.00 -3.41
C SER A 239 1.36 6.88 -2.49
N VAL A 240 2.46 6.25 -2.89
CA VAL A 240 3.26 5.36 -2.05
C VAL A 240 4.01 6.18 -1.02
N ILE A 241 3.99 5.75 0.24
CA ILE A 241 4.82 6.29 1.30
C ILE A 241 6.15 5.53 1.28
N LEU A 242 7.13 6.07 0.54
CA LEU A 242 8.42 5.42 0.32
C LEU A 242 9.43 5.82 1.41
N GLY A 243 9.91 4.85 2.17
CA GLY A 243 11.03 5.03 3.10
C GLY A 243 12.33 4.44 2.57
N ALA A 244 13.45 4.75 3.22
CA ALA A 244 14.73 4.11 2.94
C ALA A 244 15.40 3.61 4.21
N TYR A 245 16.01 2.43 4.17
CA TYR A 245 16.88 1.96 5.24
C TYR A 245 18.13 2.83 5.33
N TYR A 246 18.45 3.27 6.54
CA TYR A 246 19.63 4.07 6.85
C TYR A 246 20.56 3.27 7.75
N PHE A 247 21.76 2.98 7.26
CA PHE A 247 22.82 2.31 7.99
C PHE A 247 23.85 3.32 8.50
N ASP A 248 24.24 3.21 9.77
CA ASP A 248 25.18 4.15 10.39
C ASP A 248 26.57 3.54 10.64
N GLY A 249 27.05 2.67 9.75
CA GLY A 249 28.44 2.22 9.78
C GLY A 249 29.46 3.32 9.50
N TRP A 250 29.05 4.48 9.03
CA TRP A 250 29.92 5.49 8.42
C TRP A 250 30.39 6.59 9.39
N ALA A 251 30.53 6.25 10.68
CA ALA A 251 30.96 7.19 11.71
C ALA A 251 32.49 7.40 11.77
N GLY A 252 33.27 6.70 10.93
CA GLY A 252 34.74 6.67 11.00
C GLY A 252 35.31 5.89 12.19
N LEU A 253 34.43 5.21 12.95
CA LEU A 253 34.76 4.44 14.16
C LEU A 253 34.39 2.96 14.02
N THR A 254 34.22 2.50 12.78
CA THR A 254 33.83 1.12 12.46
C THR A 254 34.72 0.57 11.34
N PRO A 255 34.83 -0.75 11.18
CA PRO A 255 35.68 -1.36 10.16
C PRO A 255 35.06 -1.41 8.75
N HIS A 256 33.92 -0.74 8.49
CA HIS A 256 33.22 -0.88 7.18
C HIS A 256 33.89 -0.12 6.03
N LEU A 257 34.74 0.87 6.32
CA LEU A 257 35.54 1.53 5.28
C LEU A 257 36.82 0.71 5.04
N THR A 258 36.74 -0.24 4.12
CA THR A 258 37.88 -1.05 3.69
C THR A 258 38.75 -0.29 2.68
N PRO A 259 40.06 -0.60 2.57
CA PRO A 259 40.90 -0.06 1.50
C PRO A 259 40.34 -0.33 0.10
N GLU A 260 39.79 -1.52 -0.13
CA GLU A 260 39.19 -1.92 -1.40
C GLU A 260 37.94 -1.07 -1.73
N LEU A 261 37.06 -0.81 -0.76
CA LEU A 261 35.93 0.10 -0.96
C LEU A 261 36.40 1.51 -1.34
N ALA A 262 37.45 1.99 -0.67
CA ALA A 262 37.96 3.34 -0.89
C ALA A 262 38.68 3.50 -2.25
N ASN A 263 39.41 2.47 -2.69
CA ASN A 263 40.30 2.53 -3.85
C ASN A 263 39.65 1.98 -5.14
N ASP A 264 38.89 0.90 -5.04
CA ASP A 264 38.40 0.15 -6.19
C ASP A 264 36.95 0.53 -6.57
N PHE A 265 36.21 1.15 -5.65
CA PHE A 265 34.81 1.55 -5.82
C PHE A 265 34.55 3.04 -5.52
N PRO A 266 35.31 3.97 -6.14
CA PRO A 266 35.25 5.40 -5.84
C PRO A 266 33.88 6.04 -6.16
N GLU A 267 33.08 5.42 -7.01
CA GLU A 267 31.72 5.85 -7.35
C GLU A 267 30.73 5.76 -6.19
N ARG A 268 31.05 4.95 -5.17
CA ARG A 268 30.26 4.79 -3.95
C ARG A 268 30.56 5.87 -2.90
N LYS A 269 31.61 6.67 -3.10
CA LYS A 269 32.00 7.73 -2.16
C LYS A 269 30.96 8.87 -2.20
N PRO A 270 30.29 9.17 -1.07
CA PRO A 270 29.33 10.26 -1.02
C PRO A 270 29.99 11.63 -1.25
N ILE A 271 29.23 12.63 -1.70
CA ILE A 271 29.75 13.99 -1.95
C ILE A 271 30.37 14.64 -0.69
N TRP A 272 29.94 14.23 0.51
CA TRP A 272 30.46 14.70 1.80
C TRP A 272 31.59 13.82 2.37
N GLY A 273 32.04 12.81 1.63
CA GLY A 273 33.06 11.86 2.04
C GLY A 273 32.51 10.65 2.81
N TRP A 274 33.43 9.77 3.25
CA TRP A 274 33.09 8.48 3.86
C TRP A 274 32.59 8.57 5.31
N VAL A 275 32.86 9.68 6.00
CA VAL A 275 32.35 9.90 7.35
C VAL A 275 31.06 10.70 7.27
N THR A 276 29.92 10.02 7.30
CA THR A 276 28.60 10.62 7.03
C THR A 276 27.81 10.93 8.30
N SER A 277 28.21 10.40 9.45
CA SER A 277 27.55 10.59 10.74
C SER A 277 28.00 11.91 11.39
N LYS A 278 27.59 13.04 10.80
CA LYS A 278 27.85 14.41 11.29
C LYS A 278 26.58 15.24 11.23
N GLN A 279 26.46 16.26 12.09
CA GLN A 279 25.23 17.03 12.23
C GLN A 279 24.81 17.72 10.92
N ASP A 280 25.73 18.47 10.31
CA ASP A 280 25.54 19.15 9.02
C ASP A 280 25.24 18.17 7.88
N VAL A 281 25.99 17.06 7.82
CA VAL A 281 25.81 16.03 6.79
C VAL A 281 24.46 15.32 6.92
N ILE A 282 23.95 15.10 8.13
CA ILE A 282 22.62 14.51 8.35
C ILE A 282 21.52 15.51 7.95
N GLU A 283 21.68 16.80 8.25
CA GLU A 283 20.77 17.86 7.79
C GLU A 283 20.70 17.89 6.26
N ASP A 284 21.84 17.83 5.56
CA ASP A 284 21.88 17.75 4.10
C ASP A 284 21.22 16.47 3.56
N GLN A 285 21.44 15.33 4.21
CA GLN A 285 20.83 14.05 3.82
C GLN A 285 19.29 14.08 3.97
N ILE A 286 18.77 14.69 5.04
CA ILE A 286 17.32 14.88 5.25
C ILE A 286 16.74 15.69 4.09
N ASP A 287 17.38 16.82 3.74
CA ASP A 287 16.90 17.69 2.67
C ASP A 287 16.92 16.97 1.32
N LEU A 288 17.98 16.21 1.01
CA LEU A 288 18.07 15.48 -0.25
C LEU A 288 17.04 14.34 -0.35
N ALA A 289 16.86 13.58 0.73
CA ALA A 289 15.88 12.51 0.78
C ALA A 289 14.45 13.06 0.62
N ALA A 290 14.07 14.06 1.40
CA ALA A 290 12.75 14.68 1.32
C ALA A 290 12.47 15.28 -0.07
N ASN A 291 13.43 16.02 -0.64
CA ASN A 291 13.29 16.62 -1.96
C ASN A 291 13.20 15.60 -3.11
N SER A 292 13.68 14.37 -2.89
CA SER A 292 13.56 13.25 -3.85
C SER A 292 12.19 12.55 -3.78
N GLY A 293 11.41 12.79 -2.72
CA GLY A 293 10.12 12.15 -2.48
C GLY A 293 10.15 11.03 -1.43
N LEU A 294 11.29 10.75 -0.80
CA LEU A 294 11.32 9.87 0.36
C LEU A 294 10.55 10.52 1.51
N SER A 295 9.78 9.70 2.23
CA SER A 295 8.92 10.12 3.33
C SER A 295 9.55 9.89 4.70
N PHE A 296 10.45 8.91 4.82
CA PHE A 296 11.11 8.60 6.08
C PHE A 296 12.43 7.85 5.92
N PHE A 297 13.27 7.91 6.95
CA PHE A 297 14.36 6.95 7.16
C PHE A 297 13.98 5.87 8.18
N SER A 298 14.33 4.63 7.88
CA SER A 298 14.31 3.53 8.84
C SER A 298 15.74 3.27 9.31
N PHE A 299 16.08 3.75 10.49
CA PHE A 299 17.44 3.62 11.03
C PHE A 299 17.69 2.19 11.48
N CYS A 300 18.72 1.55 10.92
CA CYS A 300 19.26 0.31 11.46
C CYS A 300 19.85 0.61 12.85
N TRP A 301 19.25 0.03 13.88
CA TRP A 301 19.52 0.33 15.27
C TRP A 301 20.01 -0.92 16.01
N TYR A 302 21.14 -0.79 16.69
CA TYR A 302 21.93 -1.90 17.21
C TYR A 302 22.01 -1.83 18.74
N PHE A 303 21.41 -2.80 19.42
CA PHE A 303 21.54 -2.92 20.87
C PHE A 303 22.77 -3.73 21.26
N THR A 304 23.64 -3.15 22.10
CA THR A 304 24.74 -3.87 22.76
C THR A 304 24.37 -4.17 24.21
N THR A 305 24.66 -3.25 25.12
CA THR A 305 24.31 -3.31 26.55
C THR A 305 23.59 -2.03 26.96
N ILE A 306 22.86 -2.05 28.09
CA ILE A 306 22.08 -0.88 28.59
C ILE A 306 22.95 0.38 28.79
N GLY A 307 24.26 0.24 29.01
CA GLY A 307 25.18 1.36 29.18
C GLY A 307 25.82 1.86 27.88
N GLU A 308 25.99 1.00 26.87
CA GLU A 308 26.89 1.28 25.75
C GLU A 308 26.16 1.53 24.43
N PHE A 309 24.92 1.05 24.28
CA PHE A 309 24.24 1.08 22.98
C PHE A 309 24.03 2.51 22.43
N LYS A 310 23.92 3.51 23.31
CA LYS A 310 23.75 4.92 22.91
C LYS A 310 25.01 5.51 22.27
N ASP A 311 26.17 5.04 22.71
CA ASP A 311 27.48 5.48 22.23
C ASP A 311 28.01 4.59 21.09
N ASN A 312 27.29 3.49 20.78
CA ASN A 312 27.62 2.63 19.65
C ASN A 312 27.71 3.49 18.37
N PRO A 313 28.85 3.46 17.66
CA PRO A 313 29.02 4.21 16.43
C PRO A 313 27.94 3.96 15.37
N ARG A 314 27.28 2.78 15.40
CA ARG A 314 26.19 2.39 14.49
C ARG A 314 24.81 2.97 14.85
N ASN A 315 24.71 3.79 15.90
CA ASN A 315 23.46 4.45 16.31
C ASN A 315 23.57 5.99 16.32
N ARG A 316 24.71 6.57 15.95
CA ARG A 316 24.99 8.01 16.09
C ARG A 316 24.14 8.88 15.16
N ALA A 317 23.89 8.44 13.93
CA ALA A 317 23.08 9.15 12.95
C ALA A 317 21.65 9.39 13.44
N LEU A 318 21.07 8.45 14.19
CA LEU A 318 19.76 8.67 14.81
C LEU A 318 19.80 9.88 15.77
N SER A 319 20.84 9.98 16.59
CA SER A 319 21.03 11.13 17.49
C SER A 319 21.22 12.44 16.73
N PHE A 320 21.99 12.45 15.64
CA PHE A 320 22.13 13.64 14.80
C PHE A 320 20.83 14.02 14.10
N TYR A 321 20.06 13.05 13.61
CA TYR A 321 18.73 13.28 13.03
C TYR A 321 17.77 13.87 14.05
N LEU A 322 17.73 13.34 15.28
CA LEU A 322 16.85 13.86 16.34
C LEU A 322 17.19 15.31 16.75
N ASN A 323 18.45 15.72 16.56
CA ASN A 323 18.93 17.09 16.81
C ASN A 323 18.91 17.99 15.56
N ALA A 324 18.66 17.44 14.37
CA ALA A 324 18.64 18.19 13.13
C ALA A 324 17.56 19.28 13.13
N LYS A 325 17.91 20.44 12.59
CA LYS A 325 17.01 21.61 12.52
C LYS A 325 15.87 21.45 11.52
N ASN A 326 16.03 20.55 10.56
CA ASN A 326 15.11 20.28 9.45
C ASN A 326 14.44 18.88 9.56
N LYS A 327 14.51 18.23 10.73
CA LYS A 327 14.00 16.85 10.94
C LYS A 327 12.51 16.68 10.69
N GLU A 328 11.73 17.75 10.65
CA GLU A 328 10.31 17.74 10.30
C GLU A 328 10.04 17.50 8.81
N LYS A 329 11.05 17.63 7.95
CA LYS A 329 10.92 17.38 6.50
C LYS A 329 10.87 15.90 6.12
N LEU A 330 11.39 15.02 6.97
CA LEU A 330 11.50 13.59 6.70
C LEU A 330 11.26 12.83 8.00
N LYS A 331 10.29 11.94 8.04
CA LYS A 331 9.98 11.16 9.26
C LYS A 331 11.05 10.11 9.55
N PHE A 332 10.91 9.40 10.67
CA PHE A 332 11.79 8.28 10.99
C PHE A 332 11.10 7.13 11.72
N ASN A 333 11.68 5.94 11.63
CA ASN A 333 11.44 4.84 12.55
C ASN A 333 12.71 4.00 12.73
N LEU A 334 12.59 2.89 13.46
CA LEU A 334 13.68 1.94 13.67
C LEU A 334 13.44 0.61 12.98
N LEU A 335 14.53 0.06 12.44
CA LEU A 335 14.75 -1.37 12.31
C LEU A 335 15.72 -1.80 13.40
N VAL A 336 15.27 -2.67 14.30
CA VAL A 336 16.10 -3.26 15.35
C VAL A 336 16.88 -4.41 14.73
N ALA A 337 18.19 -4.21 14.56
CA ALA A 337 19.11 -5.15 13.94
C ALA A 337 19.49 -6.29 14.91
N ASN A 338 18.51 -7.11 15.26
CA ASN A 338 18.63 -8.15 16.28
C ASN A 338 19.28 -9.43 15.74
N HIS A 339 20.51 -9.34 15.24
CA HIS A 339 21.27 -10.47 14.70
C HIS A 339 22.74 -10.41 15.14
N ASP A 340 23.49 -11.47 14.84
CA ASP A 340 24.89 -11.64 15.22
C ASP A 340 25.13 -11.38 16.71
N ASN A 341 25.86 -10.30 17.05
CA ASN A 341 26.21 -9.95 18.42
C ASN A 341 25.22 -8.95 19.06
N TYR A 342 24.17 -8.55 18.36
CA TYR A 342 23.20 -7.53 18.81
C TYR A 342 21.89 -8.17 19.27
N ILE A 343 22.01 -9.09 20.23
CA ILE A 343 20.90 -9.93 20.66
C ILE A 343 20.07 -9.23 21.74
N ILE A 344 18.75 -9.17 21.52
CA ILE A 344 17.77 -8.73 22.51
C ILE A 344 17.01 -9.93 23.08
N GLY A 345 16.48 -9.79 24.29
CA GLY A 345 15.81 -10.89 25.00
C GLY A 345 15.14 -10.46 26.29
N PRO A 346 14.53 -11.40 27.04
CA PRO A 346 13.78 -11.12 28.26
C PRO A 346 14.53 -10.25 29.28
N GLN A 347 15.84 -10.42 29.40
CA GLN A 347 16.70 -9.71 30.34
C GLN A 347 16.78 -8.19 30.11
N ASN A 348 16.61 -7.74 28.86
CA ASN A 348 16.69 -6.33 28.48
C ASN A 348 15.37 -5.75 27.96
N TRP A 349 14.34 -6.59 27.79
CA TRP A 349 13.09 -6.24 27.14
C TRP A 349 12.37 -5.04 27.75
N ASN A 350 12.20 -5.02 29.09
CA ASN A 350 11.52 -3.92 29.78
C ASN A 350 12.25 -2.58 29.58
N TYR A 351 13.58 -2.58 29.61
CA TYR A 351 14.38 -1.37 29.35
C TYR A 351 14.19 -0.90 27.90
N LEU A 352 14.29 -1.83 26.95
CA LEU A 352 14.14 -1.54 25.52
C LEU A 352 12.76 -0.99 25.20
N CYS A 353 11.71 -1.57 25.77
CA CYS A 353 10.35 -1.08 25.58
C CYS A 353 10.19 0.37 26.04
N LYS A 354 10.70 0.72 27.23
CA LYS A 354 10.67 2.10 27.73
C LYS A 354 11.47 3.05 26.82
N TYR A 355 12.61 2.60 26.33
CA TYR A 355 13.43 3.37 25.38
C TYR A 355 12.68 3.64 24.07
N TRP A 356 12.09 2.61 23.45
CA TRP A 356 11.33 2.76 22.21
C TRP A 356 10.07 3.58 22.40
N ILE A 357 9.31 3.38 23.48
CA ILE A 357 8.12 4.19 23.81
C ILE A 357 8.47 5.67 23.92
N ASN A 358 9.64 6.02 24.47
CA ASN A 358 10.10 7.40 24.50
C ASN A 358 10.33 7.97 23.09
N LEU A 359 10.90 7.18 22.17
CA LEU A 359 11.06 7.58 20.77
C LEU A 359 9.70 7.71 20.05
N PHE A 360 8.76 6.81 20.32
CA PHE A 360 7.42 6.79 19.70
C PHE A 360 6.59 8.04 20.00
N LYS A 361 6.90 8.76 21.09
CA LYS A 361 6.26 10.04 21.44
C LYS A 361 6.71 11.18 20.53
N ASN A 362 7.77 11.02 19.74
CA ASN A 362 8.20 12.04 18.78
C ASN A 362 7.15 12.17 17.66
N PRO A 363 6.67 13.38 17.33
CA PRO A 363 5.65 13.58 16.29
C PRO A 363 6.11 13.17 14.89
N GLN A 364 7.43 13.09 14.66
CA GLN A 364 8.03 12.64 13.40
C GLN A 364 8.22 11.11 13.33
N TYR A 365 7.85 10.36 14.37
CA TYR A 365 7.93 8.91 14.34
C TYR A 365 6.85 8.34 13.40
N VAL A 366 7.23 7.45 12.49
CA VAL A 366 6.31 6.85 11.49
C VAL A 366 5.22 6.04 12.18
N LYS A 367 3.99 6.19 11.69
CA LYS A 367 2.82 5.47 12.18
C LYS A 367 2.17 4.68 11.04
N VAL A 368 1.75 3.45 11.36
CA VAL A 368 0.94 2.58 10.51
C VAL A 368 -0.33 2.23 11.29
N GLU A 369 -1.48 2.45 10.67
CA GLU A 369 -2.81 2.42 11.27
C GLU A 369 -2.89 3.26 12.55
N GLY A 370 -2.22 4.42 12.54
CA GLY A 370 -2.15 5.35 13.66
C GLY A 370 -1.19 4.97 14.78
N SER A 371 -0.63 3.76 14.79
CA SER A 371 0.32 3.28 15.82
C SER A 371 1.78 3.38 15.36
N PRO A 372 2.74 3.67 16.27
CA PRO A 372 4.17 3.71 15.95
C PRO A 372 4.65 2.40 15.32
N LEU A 373 5.42 2.48 14.23
CA LEU A 373 6.00 1.32 13.55
C LEU A 373 7.37 0.95 14.12
N LEU A 374 7.54 -0.27 14.63
CA LEU A 374 8.83 -0.85 15.01
C LEU A 374 9.11 -2.09 14.16
N THR A 375 10.27 -2.16 13.51
CA THR A 375 10.65 -3.32 12.69
C THR A 375 11.72 -4.15 13.37
N PHE A 376 11.59 -5.47 13.39
CA PHE A 376 12.65 -6.39 13.79
C PHE A 376 13.30 -7.04 12.57
N PHE A 377 14.60 -7.29 12.64
CA PHE A 377 15.36 -7.91 11.56
C PHE A 377 15.24 -9.43 11.54
N SER A 378 15.24 -10.10 12.70
CA SER A 378 15.31 -11.58 12.74
C SER A 378 14.32 -12.20 13.71
N ALA A 379 13.28 -12.86 13.18
CA ALA A 379 12.38 -13.70 13.97
C ALA A 379 13.11 -14.90 14.60
N PRO A 380 13.99 -15.64 13.88
CA PRO A 380 14.76 -16.72 14.48
C PRO A 380 15.57 -16.28 15.71
N SER A 381 16.19 -15.09 15.66
CA SER A 381 16.93 -14.58 16.81
C SER A 381 16.01 -14.27 17.99
N LEU A 382 14.84 -13.67 17.77
CA LEU A 382 13.88 -13.41 18.85
C LEU A 382 13.41 -14.71 19.49
N ILE A 383 12.98 -15.68 18.67
CA ILE A 383 12.50 -16.98 19.15
C ILE A 383 13.58 -17.69 19.96
N LYS A 384 14.84 -17.66 19.50
CA LYS A 384 15.97 -18.24 20.24
C LYS A 384 16.17 -17.55 21.60
N SER A 385 16.14 -16.21 21.65
CA SER A 385 16.36 -15.45 22.89
C SER A 385 15.21 -15.58 23.89
N PHE A 386 13.97 -15.60 23.43
CA PHE A 386 12.78 -15.70 24.28
C PHE A 386 12.41 -17.15 24.61
N GLY A 387 12.86 -18.10 23.79
CA GLY A 387 12.69 -19.55 23.95
C GLY A 387 11.56 -20.16 23.13
N SER A 388 10.58 -19.38 22.66
CA SER A 388 9.52 -19.85 21.75
C SER A 388 8.79 -18.69 21.05
N GLY A 389 8.02 -18.99 19.99
CA GLY A 389 7.18 -18.00 19.31
C GLY A 389 6.09 -17.42 20.22
N GLU A 390 5.48 -18.24 21.08
CA GLU A 390 4.47 -17.78 22.04
C GLU A 390 5.05 -16.82 23.08
N LYS A 391 6.30 -17.03 23.51
CA LYS A 391 6.99 -16.11 24.42
C LYS A 391 7.34 -14.79 23.74
N VAL A 392 7.68 -14.80 22.45
CA VAL A 392 7.80 -13.57 21.66
C VAL A 392 6.44 -12.86 21.57
N SER A 393 5.36 -13.58 21.28
CA SER A 393 4.00 -13.05 21.24
C SER A 393 3.58 -12.39 22.56
N ALA A 394 3.87 -13.03 23.69
CA ALA A 394 3.65 -12.45 25.02
C ALA A 394 4.45 -11.15 25.22
N ALA A 395 5.72 -11.13 24.84
CA ALA A 395 6.58 -9.96 24.95
C ALA A 395 6.12 -8.80 24.06
N LEU A 396 5.65 -9.07 22.84
CA LEU A 396 5.08 -8.05 21.95
C LEU A 396 3.72 -7.53 22.46
N LYS A 397 2.91 -8.36 23.11
CA LYS A 397 1.69 -7.89 23.80
C LYS A 397 2.03 -6.97 24.97
N GLU A 398 3.07 -7.29 25.74
CA GLU A 398 3.59 -6.44 26.81
C GLU A 398 4.05 -5.07 26.30
N LEU A 399 4.82 -5.04 25.20
CA LEU A 399 5.23 -3.79 24.54
C LEU A 399 4.01 -2.92 24.16
N ARG A 400 2.98 -3.52 23.55
CA ARG A 400 1.76 -2.80 23.17
C ARG A 400 0.97 -2.30 24.39
N ALA A 401 0.92 -3.07 25.47
CA ALA A 401 0.28 -2.67 26.72
C ALA A 401 1.02 -1.49 27.38
N MET A 402 2.34 -1.59 27.53
CA MET A 402 3.17 -0.50 28.06
C MET A 402 3.06 0.78 27.22
N ALA A 403 2.97 0.67 25.89
CA ALA A 403 2.76 1.82 25.01
C ALA A 403 1.39 2.49 25.29
N LYS A 404 0.32 1.70 25.47
CA LYS A 404 -1.01 2.20 25.83
C LYS A 404 -1.05 2.89 27.18
N GLU A 405 -0.42 2.30 28.19
CA GLU A 405 -0.27 2.90 29.53
C GLU A 405 0.48 4.24 29.48
N ASN A 406 1.33 4.43 28.46
CA ASN A 406 2.10 5.66 28.23
C ASN A 406 1.42 6.63 27.23
N GLY A 407 0.13 6.44 26.95
CA GLY A 407 -0.68 7.37 26.15
C GLY A 407 -0.57 7.20 24.63
N LEU A 408 0.02 6.11 24.15
CA LEU A 408 0.07 5.75 22.72
C LEU A 408 -1.07 4.78 22.36
N PRO A 409 -1.51 4.69 21.09
CA PRO A 409 -2.58 3.76 20.70
C PRO A 409 -2.18 2.27 20.76
N GLY A 410 -0.89 1.98 20.87
CA GLY A 410 -0.28 0.66 20.77
C GLY A 410 1.06 0.75 20.06
N VAL A 411 1.49 -0.35 19.43
CA VAL A 411 2.66 -0.42 18.55
C VAL A 411 2.34 -1.38 17.41
N THR A 412 2.63 -0.96 16.19
CA THR A 412 2.60 -1.83 15.00
C THR A 412 3.99 -2.43 14.83
N VAL A 413 4.10 -3.75 14.84
CA VAL A 413 5.38 -4.47 14.82
C VAL A 413 5.54 -5.19 13.48
N ALA A 414 6.54 -4.78 12.72
CA ALA A 414 6.93 -5.43 11.47
C ALA A 414 8.11 -6.39 11.68
N ILE A 415 8.22 -7.39 10.81
CA ILE A 415 9.32 -8.36 10.81
C ILE A 415 9.89 -8.57 9.40
N CYS A 416 11.23 -8.59 9.28
CA CYS A 416 11.87 -9.00 8.03
C CYS A 416 11.70 -10.51 7.82
N GLN A 417 11.20 -10.90 6.65
CA GLN A 417 10.72 -12.26 6.39
C GLN A 417 11.08 -12.71 4.97
N ASN A 418 11.52 -13.96 4.84
CA ASN A 418 11.75 -14.60 3.54
C ASN A 418 10.47 -15.24 2.98
N PRO A 419 10.33 -15.35 1.65
CA PRO A 419 9.14 -15.88 0.99
C PRO A 419 9.07 -17.43 1.01
N ASP A 420 9.24 -18.05 2.17
CA ASP A 420 9.20 -19.51 2.33
C ASP A 420 8.24 -19.97 3.45
N SER A 421 7.75 -21.21 3.33
CA SER A 421 6.71 -21.75 4.21
C SER A 421 7.15 -21.85 5.67
N LYS A 422 8.45 -22.10 5.93
CA LYS A 422 8.97 -22.22 7.29
C LYS A 422 9.00 -20.86 7.96
N ALA A 423 9.41 -19.82 7.24
CA ALA A 423 9.32 -18.45 7.71
C ALA A 423 7.87 -18.05 8.03
N PHE A 424 6.90 -18.42 7.17
CA PHE A 424 5.48 -18.10 7.38
C PHE A 424 4.90 -18.74 8.65
N GLN A 425 5.22 -20.02 8.88
CA GLN A 425 4.82 -20.72 10.11
C GLN A 425 5.45 -20.08 11.33
N MET A 426 6.74 -19.76 11.26
CA MET A 426 7.49 -19.16 12.36
C MET A 426 6.91 -17.81 12.81
N VAL A 427 6.54 -16.93 11.87
CA VAL A 427 5.99 -15.61 12.23
C VAL A 427 4.56 -15.67 12.72
N ALA A 428 3.78 -16.68 12.32
CA ALA A 428 2.36 -16.83 12.68
C ALA A 428 2.15 -16.92 14.19
N GLU A 429 3.10 -17.54 14.91
CA GLU A 429 3.03 -17.75 16.36
C GLU A 429 3.56 -16.55 17.16
N CYS A 430 4.30 -15.64 16.52
CA CYS A 430 5.04 -14.57 17.20
C CYS A 430 4.23 -13.29 17.44
N GLY A 431 3.08 -13.12 16.79
CA GLY A 431 2.22 -11.93 17.00
C GLY A 431 2.76 -10.63 16.39
N PHE A 432 3.49 -10.72 15.28
CA PHE A 432 3.82 -9.58 14.42
C PHE A 432 2.59 -9.12 13.63
N ASP A 433 2.57 -7.86 13.18
CA ASP A 433 1.45 -7.26 12.44
C ASP A 433 1.72 -7.19 10.93
N ILE A 434 2.99 -7.09 10.52
CA ILE A 434 3.38 -6.80 9.13
C ILE A 434 4.61 -7.62 8.75
N ALA A 435 4.62 -8.17 7.53
CA ALA A 435 5.81 -8.72 6.91
C ALA A 435 6.52 -7.66 6.03
N THR A 436 7.83 -7.57 6.13
CA THR A 436 8.70 -6.76 5.26
C THR A 436 9.97 -7.54 4.93
N GLY A 437 10.94 -6.92 4.26
CA GLY A 437 12.30 -7.45 4.09
C GLY A 437 13.35 -6.41 4.43
N TYR A 438 14.61 -6.83 4.51
CA TYR A 438 15.74 -5.89 4.52
C TYR A 438 16.25 -5.69 3.09
N ASN A 439 16.58 -6.78 2.42
CA ASN A 439 16.84 -6.85 0.98
C ASN A 439 16.56 -8.29 0.50
N TYR A 440 16.54 -8.49 -0.80
CA TYR A 440 16.23 -9.77 -1.46
C TYR A 440 17.14 -9.98 -2.68
N HIS A 441 18.40 -9.57 -2.57
CA HIS A 441 19.32 -9.52 -3.69
C HIS A 441 19.57 -10.90 -4.32
N GLU A 442 19.47 -11.97 -3.53
CA GLU A 442 19.70 -13.34 -3.97
C GLU A 442 18.65 -13.85 -4.96
N PHE A 443 17.44 -13.27 -4.96
CA PHE A 443 16.33 -13.73 -5.81
C PHE A 443 16.42 -13.28 -7.26
N GLY A 444 17.33 -12.35 -7.58
CA GLY A 444 17.66 -12.00 -8.96
C GLY A 444 18.90 -12.71 -9.50
N TYR A 445 19.59 -13.54 -8.70
CA TYR A 445 20.80 -14.21 -9.16
C TYR A 445 20.51 -15.25 -10.24
N GLU A 446 21.45 -15.38 -11.17
CA GLU A 446 21.47 -16.44 -12.17
C GLU A 446 22.57 -17.45 -11.85
N LYS A 447 22.27 -18.73 -12.05
CA LYS A 447 23.20 -19.82 -11.72
C LYS A 447 24.51 -19.67 -12.48
N ASN A 448 25.63 -19.76 -11.76
CA ASN A 448 26.99 -19.66 -12.30
C ASN A 448 27.33 -18.32 -13.00
N GLN A 449 26.58 -17.25 -12.72
CA GLN A 449 26.86 -15.92 -13.25
C GLN A 449 27.40 -15.00 -12.14
N PRO A 450 28.69 -14.60 -12.17
CA PRO A 450 29.25 -13.67 -11.19
C PRO A 450 28.83 -12.21 -11.44
N SER A 451 28.33 -11.91 -12.65
CA SER A 451 27.86 -10.59 -13.04
C SER A 451 26.46 -10.72 -13.61
N VAL A 452 25.48 -10.08 -12.97
CA VAL A 452 24.06 -10.22 -13.31
C VAL A 452 23.51 -8.86 -13.77
N PRO A 453 22.74 -8.78 -14.86
CA PRO A 453 22.07 -7.53 -15.24
C PRO A 453 21.07 -7.05 -14.18
N ILE A 454 21.05 -5.74 -13.88
CA ILE A 454 20.23 -5.15 -12.81
C ILE A 454 18.72 -5.42 -12.98
N GLU A 455 18.24 -5.65 -14.20
CA GLU A 455 16.83 -5.96 -14.49
C GLU A 455 16.37 -7.29 -13.85
N ARG A 456 17.31 -8.20 -13.58
CA ARG A 456 17.02 -9.44 -12.87
C ARG A 456 16.71 -9.20 -11.39
N LEU A 457 17.33 -8.18 -10.78
CA LEU A 457 17.05 -7.80 -9.40
C LEU A 457 15.62 -7.26 -9.25
N GLU A 458 15.14 -6.47 -10.22
CA GLU A 458 13.75 -6.02 -10.24
C GLU A 458 12.79 -7.21 -10.41
N SER A 459 13.07 -8.11 -11.36
CA SER A 459 12.26 -9.31 -11.59
C SER A 459 12.19 -10.21 -10.36
N GLY A 460 13.33 -10.41 -9.69
CA GLY A 460 13.42 -11.14 -8.43
C GLY A 460 12.63 -10.46 -7.31
N SER A 461 12.72 -9.14 -7.19
CA SER A 461 11.95 -8.36 -6.20
C SER A 461 10.44 -8.53 -6.41
N VAL A 462 9.95 -8.42 -7.65
CA VAL A 462 8.53 -8.64 -7.98
C VAL A 462 8.09 -10.06 -7.66
N TRP A 463 8.94 -11.06 -7.93
CA TRP A 463 8.65 -12.44 -7.55
C TRP A 463 8.53 -12.59 -6.03
N VAL A 464 9.46 -12.02 -5.26
CA VAL A 464 9.44 -12.07 -3.80
C VAL A 464 8.18 -11.46 -3.24
N TRP A 465 7.80 -10.25 -3.67
CA TRP A 465 6.59 -9.60 -3.18
C TRP A 465 5.34 -10.42 -3.48
N ASN A 466 5.27 -11.04 -4.66
CA ASN A 466 4.19 -11.95 -5.01
C ASN A 466 4.16 -13.21 -4.14
N ALA A 467 5.32 -13.76 -3.80
CA ALA A 467 5.45 -14.95 -2.96
C ALA A 467 5.12 -14.64 -1.49
N LEU A 468 5.48 -13.45 -1.00
CA LEU A 468 5.14 -12.97 0.35
C LEU A 468 3.63 -12.81 0.58
N ARG A 469 2.79 -12.73 -0.47
CA ARG A 469 1.31 -12.74 -0.31
C ARG A 469 0.76 -14.00 0.34
N LYS A 470 1.58 -15.06 0.45
CA LYS A 470 1.25 -16.27 1.21
C LYS A 470 1.54 -16.14 2.70
N SER A 471 2.20 -15.07 3.12
CA SER A 471 2.38 -14.71 4.53
C SER A 471 1.01 -14.52 5.19
N PRO A 472 0.86 -14.89 6.47
CA PRO A 472 -0.36 -14.57 7.22
C PRO A 472 -0.48 -13.06 7.56
N LEU A 473 0.54 -12.25 7.23
CA LEU A 473 0.62 -10.83 7.54
C LEU A 473 0.52 -9.98 6.27
N PRO A 474 -0.11 -8.79 6.32
CA PRO A 474 0.01 -7.79 5.26
C PRO A 474 1.46 -7.36 5.07
N ILE A 475 1.77 -6.83 3.88
CA ILE A 475 3.14 -6.63 3.42
C ILE A 475 3.48 -5.12 3.34
N ILE A 476 4.69 -4.77 3.77
CA ILE A 476 5.42 -3.59 3.30
C ILE A 476 6.48 -4.08 2.30
N PRO A 477 6.28 -3.90 0.98
CA PRO A 477 7.25 -4.39 0.01
C PRO A 477 8.58 -3.64 0.12
N THR A 478 9.67 -4.38 0.00
CA THR A 478 11.04 -3.84 0.06
C THR A 478 11.71 -3.94 -1.30
N ILE A 479 12.16 -2.80 -1.82
CA ILE A 479 12.94 -2.67 -3.05
C ILE A 479 14.42 -2.88 -2.73
N THR A 480 15.06 -3.83 -3.40
CA THR A 480 16.53 -3.94 -3.40
C THR A 480 17.05 -3.21 -4.63
N THR A 481 17.75 -2.08 -4.45
CA THR A 481 18.15 -1.21 -5.58
C THR A 481 19.39 -1.69 -6.32
N ASN A 482 20.29 -2.37 -5.63
CA ASN A 482 21.50 -2.97 -6.19
C ASN A 482 22.10 -3.96 -5.17
N TRP A 483 23.12 -4.71 -5.59
CA TRP A 483 23.97 -5.49 -4.69
C TRP A 483 25.30 -5.81 -5.37
N ASP A 484 26.41 -5.48 -4.70
CA ASP A 484 27.77 -5.80 -5.11
C ASP A 484 28.70 -5.75 -3.88
N PRO A 485 28.90 -6.91 -3.21
CA PRO A 485 29.62 -7.01 -1.95
C PRO A 485 31.12 -7.24 -2.16
N ARG A 486 31.65 -7.17 -3.39
CA ARG A 486 33.08 -7.36 -3.67
C ARG A 486 34.06 -6.44 -2.90
N PRO A 487 33.67 -5.26 -2.37
CA PRO A 487 34.54 -4.50 -1.46
C PRO A 487 34.74 -5.13 -0.07
N TRP A 488 33.91 -6.10 0.33
CA TRP A 488 34.02 -6.83 1.60
C TRP A 488 35.16 -7.88 1.58
N PRO A 489 35.46 -8.56 2.71
CA PRO A 489 36.55 -9.53 2.82
C PRO A 489 36.51 -10.67 1.79
N ILE A 490 37.62 -11.42 1.70
CA ILE A 490 37.92 -12.40 0.63
C ILE A 490 36.76 -13.32 0.24
N GLN A 491 35.93 -13.72 1.21
CA GLN A 491 34.76 -14.60 0.99
C GLN A 491 33.72 -14.01 0.03
N TYR A 492 33.66 -12.69 -0.14
CA TYR A 492 32.74 -12.00 -1.04
C TYR A 492 33.33 -11.65 -2.41
N LYS A 493 34.63 -11.90 -2.63
CA LYS A 493 35.30 -11.53 -3.90
C LYS A 493 34.70 -12.24 -5.11
N ASN A 494 34.20 -13.46 -4.90
CA ASN A 494 33.54 -14.27 -5.92
C ASN A 494 32.01 -14.25 -5.81
N SER A 495 31.43 -13.41 -4.93
CA SER A 495 29.98 -13.27 -4.84
C SER A 495 29.42 -12.65 -6.12
N PRO A 496 28.25 -13.10 -6.60
CA PRO A 496 27.58 -12.43 -7.70
C PRO A 496 27.27 -10.97 -7.35
N GLY A 497 27.48 -10.09 -8.33
CA GLY A 497 27.13 -8.67 -8.23
C GLY A 497 26.30 -8.23 -9.43
N TYR A 498 25.48 -7.20 -9.24
CA TYR A 498 24.69 -6.64 -10.32
C TYR A 498 25.45 -5.56 -11.10
N THR A 499 25.16 -5.46 -12.40
CA THR A 499 25.69 -4.43 -13.31
C THR A 499 24.56 -3.64 -13.94
N GLY A 500 24.81 -2.37 -14.28
CA GLY A 500 23.80 -1.48 -14.84
C GLY A 500 23.06 -0.60 -13.83
N TYR A 501 23.53 -0.54 -12.57
CA TYR A 501 22.94 0.34 -11.56
C TYR A 501 22.97 1.80 -11.99
N SER A 502 21.80 2.43 -12.07
CA SER A 502 21.62 3.74 -12.69
C SER A 502 20.34 4.44 -12.22
N GLU A 503 20.16 5.70 -12.62
CA GLU A 503 18.90 6.44 -12.47
C GLU A 503 17.70 5.63 -13.01
N LYS A 504 17.84 5.03 -14.19
CA LYS A 504 16.78 4.28 -14.86
C LYS A 504 16.42 3.01 -14.10
N SER A 505 17.40 2.29 -13.53
CA SER A 505 17.11 1.07 -12.75
C SER A 505 16.39 1.41 -11.43
N VAL A 506 16.75 2.50 -10.77
CA VAL A 506 16.04 3.00 -9.58
C VAL A 506 14.61 3.43 -9.91
N GLU A 507 14.43 4.20 -10.98
CA GLU A 507 13.11 4.60 -11.47
C GLU A 507 12.21 3.39 -11.74
N SER A 508 12.74 2.41 -12.47
CA SER A 508 12.02 1.19 -12.85
C SER A 508 11.59 0.38 -11.62
N SER A 509 12.49 0.21 -10.64
CA SER A 509 12.19 -0.54 -9.42
C SER A 509 11.08 0.09 -8.57
N ILE A 510 11.03 1.43 -8.52
CA ILE A 510 9.97 2.15 -7.80
C ILE A 510 8.65 2.11 -8.58
N LYS A 511 8.67 2.17 -9.91
CA LYS A 511 7.47 1.93 -10.73
C LYS A 511 6.95 0.50 -10.53
N ALA A 512 7.84 -0.49 -10.42
CA ALA A 512 7.47 -1.87 -10.18
C ALA A 512 6.78 -2.05 -8.83
N VAL A 513 7.27 -1.44 -7.75
CA VAL A 513 6.60 -1.54 -6.44
C VAL A 513 5.23 -0.88 -6.44
N ARG A 514 5.10 0.30 -7.08
CA ARG A 514 3.81 0.99 -7.23
C ARG A 514 2.80 0.11 -7.95
N LYS A 515 3.22 -0.49 -9.07
CA LYS A 515 2.38 -1.42 -9.82
C LYS A 515 1.97 -2.61 -8.98
N PHE A 516 2.89 -3.22 -8.24
CA PHE A 516 2.58 -4.34 -7.33
C PHE A 516 1.51 -3.94 -6.29
N MET A 517 1.64 -2.75 -5.71
CA MET A 517 0.71 -2.21 -4.71
C MET A 517 -0.65 -1.83 -5.31
N ASP A 518 -0.68 -1.40 -6.57
CA ASP A 518 -1.93 -1.15 -7.32
C ASP A 518 -2.66 -2.45 -7.63
N ASP A 519 -1.93 -3.49 -8.03
CA ASP A 519 -2.49 -4.80 -8.39
C ASP A 519 -2.91 -5.62 -7.15
N ASN A 520 -2.33 -5.36 -5.97
CA ASN A 520 -2.51 -6.15 -4.74
C ASN A 520 -2.87 -5.30 -3.52
N PRO A 521 -3.89 -4.43 -3.58
CA PRO A 521 -4.12 -3.42 -2.55
C PRO A 521 -4.70 -3.98 -1.24
N ASP A 522 -5.20 -5.22 -1.26
CA ASP A 522 -5.72 -5.91 -0.08
C ASP A 522 -4.62 -6.71 0.65
N GLU A 523 -3.42 -6.81 0.08
CA GLU A 523 -2.27 -7.60 0.60
C GLU A 523 -1.20 -6.72 1.28
N ILE A 524 -1.36 -5.40 1.22
CA ILE A 524 -0.39 -4.40 1.70
C ILE A 524 -0.99 -3.54 2.81
N THR A 525 -0.15 -2.76 3.47
CA THR A 525 -0.63 -1.71 4.39
C THR A 525 -1.58 -0.73 3.69
N LYS A 526 -2.62 -0.28 4.40
CA LYS A 526 -3.65 0.63 3.84
C LYS A 526 -3.07 1.95 3.35
N GLU A 527 -2.08 2.48 4.07
CA GLU A 527 -1.40 3.72 3.73
C GLU A 527 -0.36 3.56 2.62
N ARG A 528 -0.10 2.33 2.17
CA ARG A 528 0.82 2.01 1.07
C ARG A 528 2.26 2.40 1.40
N PHE A 529 2.78 1.87 2.50
CA PHE A 529 4.20 1.92 2.83
C PHE A 529 5.01 0.99 1.93
N ALA A 530 6.16 1.46 1.46
CA ALA A 530 7.22 0.66 0.83
C ALA A 530 8.59 1.10 1.36
N LEU A 531 9.59 0.21 1.30
CA LEU A 531 10.95 0.47 1.78
C LEU A 531 11.96 0.28 0.65
N VAL A 532 12.98 1.14 0.64
CA VAL A 532 14.13 1.04 -0.27
C VAL A 532 15.35 0.61 0.53
N TYR A 533 15.97 -0.46 0.07
CA TYR A 533 17.31 -0.85 0.42
C TYR A 533 18.27 -0.37 -0.69
N ALA A 534 19.11 0.64 -0.41
CA ALA A 534 19.20 1.41 0.83
C ALA A 534 19.58 2.87 0.57
N TRP A 535 19.46 3.71 1.58
CA TRP A 535 19.98 5.08 1.51
C TRP A 535 21.50 5.07 1.32
N ASN A 536 22.23 4.26 2.09
CA ASN A 536 23.69 4.37 2.22
C ASN A 536 24.43 3.06 2.57
N GLU A 537 24.04 1.91 2.02
CA GLU A 537 24.77 0.65 2.19
C GLU A 537 25.94 0.53 1.19
N TYR A 538 26.92 1.43 1.30
CA TYR A 538 28.01 1.55 0.32
C TYR A 538 28.85 0.27 0.18
N GLY A 539 29.13 -0.42 1.28
CA GLY A 539 29.91 -1.66 1.26
C GLY A 539 29.19 -2.77 0.49
N GLU A 540 27.89 -2.91 0.71
CA GLU A 540 27.04 -3.92 0.06
C GLU A 540 26.65 -3.52 -1.37
N GLY A 541 26.85 -2.25 -1.74
CA GLY A 541 26.66 -1.77 -3.11
C GLY A 541 25.27 -1.24 -3.40
N ALA A 542 24.45 -0.97 -2.38
CA ALA A 542 23.14 -0.34 -2.53
C ALA A 542 23.13 1.03 -1.84
N TRP A 543 23.00 2.12 -2.62
CA TRP A 543 22.96 3.47 -2.04
C TRP A 543 22.19 4.44 -2.92
N LEU A 544 21.51 5.40 -2.30
CA LEU A 544 20.86 6.51 -3.00
C LEU A 544 21.61 7.84 -2.85
N THR A 545 22.59 7.91 -1.94
CA THR A 545 23.30 9.17 -1.69
C THR A 545 24.05 9.64 -2.95
N PRO A 546 24.11 10.96 -3.16
CA PRO A 546 24.85 11.49 -4.29
C PRO A 546 26.35 11.23 -4.15
N SER A 547 26.99 10.97 -5.29
CA SER A 547 28.44 10.85 -5.40
C SER A 547 28.99 11.79 -6.48
N LYS A 548 30.30 11.97 -6.55
CA LYS A 548 30.92 12.80 -7.60
C LYS A 548 30.57 12.32 -9.02
N PRO A 549 30.68 11.03 -9.38
CA PRO A 549 30.33 10.57 -10.73
C PRO A 549 28.82 10.53 -10.98
N LEU A 550 28.00 10.13 -9.99
CA LEU A 550 26.55 9.97 -10.19
C LEU A 550 25.75 11.25 -9.93
N LYS A 551 26.35 12.27 -9.31
CA LYS A 551 25.66 13.48 -8.86
C LYS A 551 24.38 13.07 -8.10
N LYS A 552 23.21 13.62 -8.45
CA LYS A 552 21.90 13.27 -7.86
C LYS A 552 21.05 12.35 -8.75
N SER A 553 21.66 11.62 -9.69
CA SER A 553 20.91 10.84 -10.70
C SER A 553 20.02 9.77 -10.05
N LEU A 554 20.52 9.04 -9.05
CA LEU A 554 19.74 8.02 -8.34
C LEU A 554 18.50 8.61 -7.63
N LEU A 555 18.65 9.79 -7.01
CA LEU A 555 17.52 10.53 -6.40
C LEU A 555 16.53 11.06 -7.46
N THR A 556 17.01 11.37 -8.65
CA THR A 556 16.15 11.72 -9.80
C THR A 556 15.33 10.50 -10.23
N GLY A 557 15.93 9.32 -10.21
CA GLY A 557 15.25 8.04 -10.43
C GLY A 557 14.15 7.80 -9.39
N VAL A 558 14.42 8.09 -8.11
CA VAL A 558 13.39 8.04 -7.05
C VAL A 558 12.21 8.95 -7.39
N LYS A 559 12.51 10.23 -7.66
CA LYS A 559 11.49 11.23 -7.96
C LYS A 559 10.65 10.88 -9.19
N ASN A 560 11.27 10.36 -10.25
CA ASN A 560 10.57 9.95 -11.46
C ASN A 560 9.78 8.66 -11.27
N GLY A 561 10.28 7.73 -10.45
CA GLY A 561 9.58 6.49 -10.14
C GLY A 561 8.30 6.71 -9.34
N LEU A 562 8.25 7.77 -8.52
CA LEU A 562 7.08 8.15 -7.72
C LEU A 562 5.98 8.90 -8.49
N LYS A 563 6.30 9.50 -9.66
CA LYS A 563 5.31 10.12 -10.55
C LYS A 563 4.55 9.06 -11.33
#